data_AF-A0A5C8ANF5-F1
#
_entry.id   AF-A0A5C8ANF5-F1
#
_cell.length_a   1.000
_cell.length_b   1.000
_cell.length_c   1.000
_cell.angle_alpha   90.00
_cell.angle_beta   90.00
_cell.angle_gamma   90.00
#
_symmetry.space_group_name_H-M   'P 1'
#
loop_
_entity.id
_entity.type
_entity.pdbx_description
1 polymer ?
#
loop_
_entity_poly.entity_id
_entity_poly.type
_entity_poly.pdbx_seq_one_letter_code
_entity_poly.pdbx_strand_id
1 'polypeptide(L)'
;MSKSVQRIIVFNCIVLALFLIGILVHPHVFKQAAHPPQISILGVYLFFALAASIIITGIELLFDVMSDKVGYAFLVGIFLKLGFFTVIFLAKGLLDKPLSMT
;
A
#
# COMPACT_ATOMS: atom_id res chain seq x y z
N MET A 1 11.63 22.23 13.21
CA MET A 1 11.45 20.93 12.52
C MET A 1 12.18 21.01 11.19
N SER A 2 12.98 20.01 10.79
CA SER A 2 13.58 19.98 9.44
C SER A 2 12.47 20.01 8.39
N LYS A 3 12.66 20.76 7.29
CA LYS A 3 11.68 20.87 6.21
C LYS A 3 11.29 19.49 5.65
N SER A 4 12.21 18.53 5.66
CA SER A 4 11.98 17.14 5.22
C SER A 4 10.98 16.42 6.16
N VAL A 5 11.16 16.53 7.47
CA VAL A 5 10.27 15.89 8.47
C VAL A 5 8.82 16.39 8.37
N GLN A 6 8.63 17.69 8.10
CA GLN A 6 7.30 18.25 7.92
C GLN A 6 6.59 17.66 6.69
N ARG A 7 7.30 17.44 5.57
CA ARG A 7 6.73 16.82 4.37
C ARG A 7 6.34 15.36 4.62
N ILE A 8 7.17 14.60 5.33
CA ILE A 8 6.88 13.21 5.72
C ILE A 8 5.59 13.13 6.53
N ILE A 9 5.44 14.00 7.54
CA ILE A 9 4.25 14.01 8.42
C ILE A 9 3.00 14.35 7.62
N VAL A 10 3.04 15.40 6.78
CA VAL A 10 1.90 15.80 5.95
C VAL A 10 1.50 14.69 5.00
N PHE A 11 2.46 14.05 4.32
CA PHE A 11 2.16 12.96 3.39
C PHE A 11 1.55 11.75 4.12
N ASN A 12 2.11 11.34 5.26
CA ASN A 12 1.56 10.24 6.04
C ASN A 12 0.15 10.55 6.56
N CYS A 13 -0.12 11.79 6.97
CA CYS A 13 -1.48 12.22 7.31
C CYS A 13 -2.44 12.10 6.12
N ILE A 14 -2.01 12.49 4.91
CA ILE A 14 -2.82 12.37 3.69
C ILE A 14 -3.10 10.90 3.37
N VAL A 15 -2.09 10.02 3.48
CA VAL A 15 -2.25 8.58 3.25
C VAL A 15 -3.22 7.97 4.27
N LEU A 16 -3.13 8.35 5.54
CA LEU A 16 -4.07 7.91 6.58
C LEU A 16 -5.49 8.42 6.32
N ALA A 17 -5.65 9.67 5.88
CA ALA A 17 -6.95 10.22 5.51
C ALA A 17 -7.56 9.46 4.32
N LEU A 18 -6.77 9.19 3.27
CA LEU A 18 -7.18 8.37 2.12
C LEU A 18 -7.59 6.95 2.52
N PHE A 19 -6.84 6.34 3.44
CA PHE A 19 -7.18 5.04 4.00
C PHE A 19 -8.53 5.07 4.74
N LEU A 20 -8.75 6.09 5.57
CA LEU A 20 -10.01 6.27 6.29
C LEU A 20 -11.20 6.46 5.35
N ILE A 21 -11.03 7.31 4.33
CA ILE A 21 -12.04 7.55 3.29
C ILE A 21 -12.33 6.25 2.54
N GLY A 22 -11.30 5.48 2.19
CA GLY A 22 -11.45 4.18 1.52
C GLY A 22 -12.33 3.21 2.32
N ILE A 23 -12.07 3.09 3.62
CA ILE A 23 -12.87 2.24 4.52
C ILE A 23 -14.32 2.75 4.66
N LEU A 24 -14.52 4.07 4.73
CA LEU A 24 -15.84 4.67 4.87
C LEU A 24 -16.69 4.54 3.60
N VAL A 25 -16.10 4.73 2.43
CA VAL A 25 -16.80 4.67 1.13
C VAL A 25 -17.12 3.23 0.73
N HIS A 26 -16.24 2.28 1.05
CA HIS A 26 -16.38 0.88 0.68
C HIS A 26 -17.76 0.24 1.02
N PRO A 27 -18.29 0.33 2.25
CA PRO A 27 -19.60 -0.24 2.56
C PRO A 27 -20.76 0.43 1.80
N HIS A 28 -20.59 1.65 1.29
CA HIS A 28 -21.62 2.29 0.46
C HIS A 28 -21.59 1.79 -0.99
N VAL A 29 -20.42 1.42 -1.51
CA VAL A 29 -20.24 0.96 -2.90
C VAL A 29 -20.53 -0.54 -3.05
N PHE A 30 -20.14 -1.36 -2.08
CA PHE A 30 -20.16 -2.83 -2.21
C PHE A 30 -21.32 -3.53 -1.50
N LYS A 31 -22.28 -2.78 -0.92
CA LYS A 31 -23.51 -3.34 -0.33
C LYS A 31 -24.39 -4.12 -1.32
N GLN A 32 -24.14 -4.01 -2.62
CA GLN A 32 -24.91 -4.65 -3.69
C GLN A 32 -24.16 -5.77 -4.45
N ALA A 33 -22.94 -6.13 -4.04
CA ALA A 33 -22.18 -7.17 -4.73
C ALA A 33 -22.66 -8.57 -4.28
N ALA A 34 -23.25 -9.34 -5.20
CA ALA A 34 -23.76 -10.70 -4.98
C ALA A 34 -22.68 -11.74 -4.62
N HIS A 35 -21.41 -11.39 -4.77
CA HIS A 35 -20.28 -12.22 -4.39
C HIS A 35 -19.35 -11.43 -3.45
N PRO A 36 -19.24 -11.82 -2.17
CA PRO A 36 -18.25 -11.20 -1.30
C PRO A 36 -16.85 -11.51 -1.85
N PRO A 37 -15.96 -10.52 -1.96
CA PRO A 37 -14.61 -10.76 -2.46
C PRO A 37 -13.86 -11.71 -1.51
N GLN A 38 -13.17 -12.69 -2.09
CA GLN A 38 -12.40 -13.72 -1.37
C GLN A 38 -11.14 -13.16 -0.69
N ILE A 39 -10.83 -11.87 -0.92
CA ILE A 39 -9.65 -11.20 -0.38
C ILE A 39 -10.11 -10.24 0.73
N SER A 40 -9.37 -10.22 1.84
CA SER A 40 -9.59 -9.24 2.91
C SER A 40 -9.27 -7.83 2.42
N ILE A 41 -10.32 -7.09 2.06
CA ILE A 41 -10.29 -5.70 1.61
C ILE A 41 -9.59 -4.79 2.63
N LEU A 42 -9.86 -4.98 3.92
CA LEU A 42 -9.19 -4.24 4.99
C LEU A 42 -7.67 -4.43 4.90
N GLY A 43 -7.22 -5.68 4.69
CA GLY A 43 -5.81 -6.00 4.49
C GLY A 43 -5.22 -5.28 3.28
N VAL A 44 -5.96 -5.20 2.17
CA VAL A 44 -5.52 -4.49 0.95
C VAL A 44 -5.33 -3.00 1.21
N TYR A 45 -6.32 -2.33 1.80
CA TYR A 45 -6.21 -0.89 2.11
C TYR A 45 -5.06 -0.60 3.08
N LEU A 46 -4.89 -1.43 4.11
CA LEU A 46 -3.85 -1.27 5.12
C LEU A 46 -2.47 -1.50 4.50
N PHE A 47 -2.33 -2.51 3.65
CA PHE A 47 -1.11 -2.76 2.89
C PHE A 47 -0.73 -1.55 2.01
N PHE A 48 -1.68 -1.00 1.25
CA PHE A 48 -1.41 0.17 0.40
C PHE A 48 -0.98 1.39 1.21
N ALA A 49 -1.62 1.64 2.35
CA ALA A 49 -1.26 2.74 3.25
C ALA A 49 0.14 2.57 3.85
N LEU A 50 0.45 1.39 4.39
CA LEU A 50 1.78 1.09 4.95
C LEU A 50 2.87 1.14 3.88
N ALA A 51 2.64 0.51 2.73
CA ALA A 51 3.64 0.49 1.67
C ALA A 51 3.95 1.90 1.14
N ALA A 52 2.92 2.74 0.97
CA ALA A 52 3.13 4.14 0.56
C ALA A 52 3.88 4.94 1.63
N SER A 53 3.53 4.75 2.91
CA SER A 53 4.21 5.39 4.05
C SER A 53 5.70 5.00 4.14
N ILE A 54 6.03 3.73 3.95
CA ILE A 54 7.41 3.25 4.01
C ILE A 54 8.23 3.79 2.82
N ILE A 55 7.69 3.71 1.60
CA ILE A 55 8.40 4.15 0.39
C ILE A 55 8.72 5.64 0.46
N ILE A 56 7.74 6.48 0.77
CA ILE A 56 7.96 7.93 0.80
C ILE A 56 8.91 8.35 1.93
N THR A 57 8.83 7.69 3.09
CA THR A 57 9.72 7.96 4.22
C THR A 57 11.15 7.57 3.86
N GLY A 58 11.33 6.41 3.22
CA GLY A 58 12.63 5.97 2.72
C GLY A 58 13.21 6.91 1.66
N ILE A 59 12.39 7.40 0.74
CA ILE A 59 12.80 8.36 -0.29
C ILE A 59 13.25 9.68 0.32
N GLU A 60 12.48 10.20 1.27
CA GLU A 60 12.81 11.48 1.89
C GLU A 60 14.12 11.40 2.68
N LEU A 61 14.31 10.31 3.44
CA LEU A 61 15.57 10.07 4.14
C LEU A 61 16.74 9.92 3.17
N LEU A 62 16.51 9.28 2.01
CA LEU A 62 17.54 9.15 0.99
C LEU A 62 17.82 10.48 0.29
N PHE A 63 16.84 11.37 0.14
CA PHE A 63 17.02 12.68 -0.49
C PHE A 63 18.06 13.52 0.27
N ASP A 64 18.06 13.44 1.60
CA ASP A 64 19.03 14.15 2.44
C ASP A 64 20.47 13.59 2.31
N VAL A 65 20.65 12.36 1.79
CA VAL A 65 21.97 11.68 1.65
C VAL A 65 22.45 11.61 0.19
N MET A 66 21.57 11.27 -0.75
CA MET A 66 21.86 11.02 -2.17
C MET A 66 20.70 11.49 -3.06
N SER A 67 20.57 12.81 -3.22
CA SER A 67 19.51 13.44 -4.04
C SER A 67 19.51 12.99 -5.50
N ASP A 68 20.65 12.58 -6.05
CA ASP A 68 20.82 12.15 -7.44
C ASP A 68 20.19 10.78 -7.74
N LYS A 69 20.01 9.93 -6.72
CA LYS A 69 19.53 8.55 -6.88
C LYS A 69 18.08 8.32 -6.42
N VAL A 70 17.39 9.40 -6.05
CA VAL A 70 16.04 9.35 -5.47
C VAL A 70 15.02 8.71 -6.41
N GLY A 71 15.10 9.01 -7.71
CA GLY A 71 14.21 8.41 -8.71
C GLY A 71 14.36 6.88 -8.81
N TYR A 72 15.59 6.36 -8.69
CA TYR A 72 15.84 4.92 -8.69
C TYR A 72 15.32 4.26 -7.41
N ALA A 73 15.50 4.89 -6.25
CA ALA A 73 14.96 4.38 -4.99
C ALA A 73 13.44 4.32 -4.99
N PHE A 74 12.76 5.31 -5.60
CA PHE A 74 11.31 5.25 -5.80
C PHE A 74 10.91 4.05 -6.67
N LEU A 75 11.56 3.86 -7.82
CA LEU A 75 11.29 2.72 -8.70
C LEU A 75 11.45 1.37 -7.97
N VAL A 76 12.56 1.20 -7.24
CA VAL A 76 12.79 0.00 -6.42
C VAL A 76 11.68 -0.18 -5.39
N GLY A 77 11.27 0.89 -4.70
CA GLY A 77 10.18 0.85 -3.74
C GLY A 77 8.84 0.40 -4.35
N ILE A 78 8.51 0.88 -5.56
CA ILE A 78 7.30 0.46 -6.28
C ILE A 78 7.38 -1.02 -6.67
N PHE A 79 8.52 -1.50 -7.19
CA PHE A 79 8.71 -2.92 -7.50
C PHE A 79 8.58 -3.79 -6.25
N LEU A 80 9.18 -3.36 -5.14
CA LEU A 80 9.12 -4.05 -3.86
C LEU A 80 7.67 -4.15 -3.36
N LYS A 81 6.91 -3.05 -3.44
CA LYS A 81 5.48 -3.01 -3.09
C LYS A 81 4.66 -3.97 -3.93
N LEU A 82 4.88 -4.01 -5.24
CA LEU A 82 4.17 -4.94 -6.13
C LEU A 82 4.53 -6.40 -5.81
N GLY A 83 5.82 -6.70 -5.61
CA GLY A 83 6.28 -8.04 -5.22
C GLY A 83 5.66 -8.52 -3.90
N PHE A 84 5.70 -7.69 -2.85
CA PHE A 84 5.07 -8.03 -1.57
C PHE A 84 3.55 -8.16 -1.68
N PHE A 85 2.90 -7.29 -2.46
CA PHE A 85 1.46 -7.41 -2.70
C PHE A 85 1.12 -8.78 -3.29
N THR A 86 1.84 -9.18 -4.33
CA THR A 86 1.65 -10.49 -4.94
C THR A 86 1.89 -11.60 -3.94
N VAL A 87 3.01 -11.62 -3.20
CA VAL A 87 3.30 -12.69 -2.24
C VAL A 87 2.22 -12.78 -1.13
N ILE A 88 1.81 -11.66 -0.55
CA ILE A 88 0.87 -11.65 0.59
C ILE A 88 -0.55 -12.03 0.15
N PHE A 89 -1.02 -11.50 -0.98
CA PHE A 89 -2.41 -11.69 -1.40
C PHE A 89 -2.62 -12.88 -2.35
N LEU A 90 -1.64 -13.21 -3.21
CA LEU A 90 -1.72 -14.39 -4.07
C LEU A 90 -1.53 -15.68 -3.28
N ALA A 91 -0.58 -15.72 -2.34
CA ALA A 91 -0.38 -16.91 -1.50
C ALA A 91 -1.62 -17.20 -0.66
N LYS A 92 -2.29 -16.15 -0.15
CA LYS A 92 -3.53 -16.31 0.59
C LYS A 92 -4.67 -16.84 -0.28
N GLY A 93 -4.82 -16.31 -1.50
CA GLY A 93 -5.81 -16.82 -2.45
C GLY A 93 -5.59 -18.28 -2.88
N LEU A 94 -4.33 -18.71 -3.02
CA LEU A 94 -3.97 -20.10 -3.33
C LEU A 94 -4.20 -21.07 -2.17
N LEU A 95 -4.06 -20.60 -0.93
CA LEU A 95 -4.28 -21.39 0.27
C LEU A 95 -5.78 -21.61 0.52
N ASP A 96 -6.61 -20.61 0.22
CA ASP A 96 -8.07 -20.67 0.35
C ASP A 96 -8.73 -21.48 -0.79
N LYS A 97 -8.08 -21.59 -1.96
CA LYS A 97 -8.55 -22.42 -3.07
C LYS A 97 -7.36 -23.05 -3.81
N PRO A 98 -6.88 -24.23 -3.39
CA PRO A 98 -5.85 -24.94 -4.14
C PRO A 98 -6.39 -25.19 -5.55
N LEU A 99 -5.56 -24.97 -6.58
CA LEU A 99 -5.93 -25.27 -7.96
C LEU A 99 -6.36 -26.73 -8.05
N SER A 100 -7.66 -27.00 -8.18
CA SER A 100 -8.14 -28.34 -8.51
C SER A 100 -7.73 -28.60 -9.95
N MET A 101 -6.63 -29.34 -10.12
CA MET A 101 -6.30 -29.95 -11.40
C MET A 101 -7.25 -31.14 -11.60
N THR A 102 -8.47 -30.85 -12.05
CA THR A 102 -9.45 -31.83 -12.55
C THR A 102 -9.95 -31.35 -13.89
#